data_AF-A0A1B6CN45-F1
#
_entry.id   AF-A0A1B6CN45-F1
#
_cell.length_a   1.000
_cell.length_b   1.000
_cell.length_c   1.000
_cell.angle_alpha   90.00
_cell.angle_beta   90.00
_cell.angle_gamma   90.00
#
_symmetry.space_group_name_H-M   'P 1'
#
loop_
_entity.id
_entity.type
_entity.pdbx_description
1 polymer ?
#
loop_
_entity_poly.entity_id
_entity_poly.type
_entity_poly.pdbx_seq_one_letter_code
_entity_poly.pdbx_strand_id
1 'polypeptide(L)'
;QSSNKTSEIKVRLYRNGGQEEYQEVYINASGVLFSSEWYQCSRPSVFYFHGFNQNADEKNVLTVTSALTTLNYNIFSIDYGALAFDEVPQAAAIPTYPIAVRN
;
A
#
# COMPACT_ATOMS: atom_id res chain seq x y z
N GLN A 1 12.08 18.24 -17.28
CA GLN A 1 12.20 16.78 -17.45
C GLN A 1 11.04 16.16 -16.67
N SER A 2 10.15 15.44 -17.34
CA SER A 2 9.03 14.74 -16.69
C SER A 2 9.61 13.58 -15.89
N SER A 3 9.63 13.68 -14.55
CA SER A 3 9.86 12.50 -13.69
C SER A 3 8.86 11.42 -14.10
N ASN A 4 9.34 10.22 -14.36
CA ASN A 4 8.49 9.09 -14.74
C ASN A 4 7.82 8.57 -13.45
N LYS A 5 6.72 9.22 -13.04
CA LYS A 5 6.03 9.01 -11.74
C LYS A 5 5.63 7.55 -11.44
N THR A 6 5.60 6.68 -12.44
CA THR A 6 5.42 5.23 -12.27
C THR A 6 6.59 4.55 -11.53
N SER A 7 7.72 5.24 -11.36
CA SER A 7 8.91 4.77 -10.63
C SER A 7 8.85 5.08 -9.13
N GLU A 8 7.74 5.64 -8.64
CA GLU A 8 7.59 6.15 -7.27
C GLU A 8 6.61 5.29 -6.42
N ILE A 9 5.83 4.42 -7.06
CA ILE A 9 4.91 3.49 -6.36
C ILE A 9 5.54 2.11 -6.29
N LYS A 10 5.54 1.54 -5.09
CA LYS A 10 6.02 0.18 -4.82
C LYS A 10 4.89 -0.72 -4.36
N VAL A 11 5.05 -2.01 -4.62
CA VAL A 11 4.12 -3.07 -4.24
C VAL A 11 4.89 -4.08 -3.40
N ARG A 12 4.38 -4.36 -2.21
CA ARG A 12 4.90 -5.38 -1.29
C ARG A 12 3.97 -6.57 -1.25
N LEU A 13 4.44 -7.79 -1.53
CA LEU A 13 3.74 -9.03 -1.22
C LEU A 13 4.29 -9.58 0.09
N TYR A 14 3.43 -9.75 1.08
CA TYR A 14 3.83 -10.26 2.39
C TYR A 14 3.73 -11.77 2.45
N ARG A 15 4.66 -12.38 3.19
CA ARG A 15 4.59 -13.80 3.53
C ARG A 15 3.53 -14.02 4.60
N ASN A 16 2.66 -15.01 4.42
CA ASN A 16 1.72 -15.40 5.48
C ASN A 16 2.49 -15.99 6.68
N GLY A 17 1.98 -15.75 7.89
CA GLY A 17 2.55 -16.31 9.12
C GLY A 17 2.83 -15.29 10.23
N GLY A 18 2.36 -14.04 10.10
CA GLY A 18 2.50 -13.03 11.16
C GLY A 18 3.92 -12.48 11.33
N GLN A 19 4.82 -12.74 10.38
CA GLN A 19 6.15 -12.14 10.30
C GLN A 19 6.16 -11.03 9.26
N GLU A 20 6.92 -9.95 9.50
CA GLU A 20 7.04 -8.79 8.60
C GLU A 20 7.98 -9.07 7.42
N GLU A 21 7.91 -10.26 6.83
CA GLU A 21 8.66 -10.60 5.62
C GLU A 21 7.86 -10.21 4.37
N TYR A 22 8.48 -9.44 3.47
CA TYR A 22 7.86 -9.02 2.22
C TYR A 22 8.84 -9.08 1.03
N GLN A 23 8.30 -9.30 -0.16
CA GLN A 23 8.96 -9.04 -1.44
C GLN A 23 8.47 -7.70 -1.98
N GLU A 24 9.38 -6.80 -2.34
CA GLU A 24 9.06 -5.46 -2.83
C GLU A 24 9.52 -5.26 -4.26
N VAL A 25 8.66 -4.68 -5.10
CA VAL A 25 8.99 -4.22 -6.45
C VAL A 25 8.29 -2.92 -6.78
N TYR A 26 8.75 -2.21 -7.81
CA TYR A 26 7.99 -1.11 -8.38
C TYR A 26 6.72 -1.61 -9.08
N ILE A 27 5.68 -0.76 -9.13
CA ILE A 27 4.36 -1.15 -9.66
C ILE A 27 4.42 -1.68 -11.10
N ASN A 28 5.32 -1.16 -11.93
CA ASN A 28 5.54 -1.61 -13.32
C ASN A 28 6.17 -3.01 -13.42
N ALA A 29 6.75 -3.52 -12.33
CA ALA A 29 7.30 -4.87 -12.22
C ALA A 29 6.43 -5.79 -11.34
N SER A 30 5.26 -5.34 -10.89
CA SER A 30 4.40 -6.08 -9.94
C SER A 30 3.98 -7.48 -10.42
N GLY A 31 4.00 -7.74 -11.73
CA GLY A 31 3.78 -9.07 -12.32
C GLY A 31 4.67 -10.17 -11.72
N VAL A 32 5.91 -9.84 -11.30
CA VAL A 32 6.82 -10.83 -10.72
C VAL A 32 6.35 -11.35 -9.36
N LEU A 33 5.55 -10.57 -8.62
CA LEU A 33 5.01 -10.99 -7.32
C LEU A 33 3.99 -12.12 -7.47
N PHE A 34 3.25 -12.15 -8.59
CA PHE A 34 2.28 -13.22 -8.89
C PHE A 34 2.95 -14.52 -9.34
N SER A 35 4.24 -14.46 -9.70
CA SER A 35 5.07 -15.62 -10.02
C SER A 35 5.88 -16.12 -8.82
N SER A 36 5.79 -15.44 -7.67
CA SER A 36 6.49 -15.79 -6.44
C SER A 36 5.91 -17.05 -5.79
N GLU A 37 6.75 -17.84 -5.14
CA GLU A 37 6.32 -18.95 -4.28
C GLU A 37 5.47 -18.52 -3.08
N TRP A 38 5.47 -17.23 -2.73
CA TRP A 38 4.65 -16.69 -1.64
C TRP A 38 3.21 -16.42 -2.08
N TYR A 39 3.00 -16.22 -3.38
CA TYR A 39 1.67 -16.04 -3.94
C TYR A 39 0.98 -17.39 -4.11
N GLN A 40 -0.26 -17.49 -3.64
CA GLN A 40 -1.08 -18.68 -3.80
C GLN A 40 -2.36 -18.35 -4.57
N CYS A 41 -2.47 -18.87 -5.79
CA CYS A 41 -3.60 -18.59 -6.68
C CYS A 41 -4.96 -19.09 -6.15
N SER A 42 -4.96 -20.04 -5.21
CA SER A 42 -6.15 -20.54 -4.54
C SER A 42 -6.63 -19.63 -3.39
N ARG A 43 -5.83 -18.65 -2.98
CA ARG A 43 -6.17 -17.70 -1.92
C ARG A 43 -6.74 -16.40 -2.50
N PRO A 44 -7.77 -15.81 -1.87
CA PRO A 44 -8.20 -14.46 -2.19
C PRO A 44 -7.08 -13.44 -1.92
N SER A 45 -7.07 -12.31 -2.64
CA SER A 45 -6.08 -11.25 -2.50
C SER A 45 -6.67 -10.03 -1.78
N VAL A 46 -5.86 -9.42 -0.91
CA VAL A 46 -6.16 -8.15 -0.25
C VAL A 46 -5.10 -7.14 -0.67
N PHE A 47 -5.55 -5.97 -1.12
CA PHE A 47 -4.68 -4.84 -1.42
C PHE A 47 -4.91 -3.76 -0.36
N TYR A 48 -3.88 -3.50 0.44
CA TYR A 48 -3.88 -2.45 1.45
C TYR A 48 -3.21 -1.20 0.89
N PHE A 49 -3.89 -0.06 1.02
CA PHE A 49 -3.38 1.26 0.66
C PHE A 49 -3.27 2.04 1.97
N HIS A 50 -2.10 2.60 2.26
CA HIS A 50 -1.93 3.47 3.42
C HIS A 50 -2.71 4.79 3.25
N GLY A 51 -2.72 5.63 4.28
CA GLY A 51 -3.49 6.88 4.28
C GLY A 51 -2.72 8.10 3.81
N PHE A 52 -3.26 9.27 4.15
CA PHE A 52 -2.69 10.60 3.88
C PHE A 52 -1.34 10.79 4.60
N ASN A 53 -0.34 11.31 3.89
CA ASN A 53 1.02 11.56 4.41
C ASN A 53 1.61 10.35 5.15
N GLN A 54 1.46 9.16 4.57
CA GLN A 54 2.01 7.91 5.09
C GLN A 54 2.84 7.22 4.01
N ASN A 55 3.63 6.23 4.43
CA ASN A 55 4.30 5.25 3.57
C ASN A 55 4.12 3.84 4.18
N ALA A 56 4.61 2.82 3.50
CA ALA A 56 4.44 1.44 3.95
C ALA A 56 5.29 1.02 5.16
N ASP A 57 6.23 1.86 5.62
CA ASP A 57 7.08 1.62 6.80
C ASP A 57 6.51 2.25 8.08
N GLU A 58 5.41 2.99 7.98
CA GLU A 58 4.74 3.58 9.14
C GLU A 58 4.17 2.51 10.08
N LYS A 59 4.31 2.72 11.40
CA LYS A 59 3.93 1.73 12.42
C LYS A 59 2.48 1.25 12.29
N ASN A 60 1.55 2.15 12.01
CA ASN A 60 0.14 1.81 11.84
C ASN A 60 -0.09 0.96 10.58
N VAL A 61 0.67 1.21 9.50
CA VAL A 61 0.62 0.40 8.28
C VAL A 61 1.14 -1.00 8.57
N LEU A 62 2.32 -1.10 9.19
CA LEU A 62 2.92 -2.38 9.60
C LEU A 62 1.97 -3.19 10.50
N THR A 63 1.32 -2.52 11.45
CA THR A 63 0.34 -3.16 12.36
C THR A 63 -0.83 -3.78 11.58
N VAL A 64 -1.41 -3.04 10.64
CA VAL A 64 -2.53 -3.54 9.83
C VAL A 64 -2.07 -4.67 8.91
N THR A 65 -0.97 -4.49 8.18
CA THR A 65 -0.46 -5.53 7.28
C THR A 65 -0.09 -6.80 8.03
N SER A 66 0.55 -6.69 9.19
CA SER A 66 0.89 -7.84 10.06
C SER A 66 -0.35 -8.57 10.56
N ALA A 67 -1.40 -7.85 10.98
CA ALA A 67 -2.67 -8.48 11.34
C ALA A 67 -3.28 -9.24 10.14
N LEU A 68 -3.22 -8.65 8.94
CA LEU A 68 -3.74 -9.28 7.72
C LEU A 68 -2.93 -10.54 7.32
N THR A 69 -1.62 -10.60 7.56
CA THR A 69 -0.80 -11.80 7.22
C THR A 69 -1.09 -13.02 8.09
N THR A 70 -1.83 -12.85 9.19
CA THR A 70 -2.36 -13.97 10.00
C THR A 70 -3.56 -14.64 9.36
N LEU A 71 -4.18 -13.99 8.38
CA LEU A 71 -5.35 -14.49 7.66
C LEU A 71 -4.95 -15.25 6.39
N ASN A 72 -5.89 -16.03 5.83
CA ASN A 72 -5.65 -16.87 4.65
C ASN A 72 -5.86 -16.09 3.32
N TYR A 73 -5.11 -15.00 3.14
CA TYR A 73 -5.12 -14.15 1.94
C TYR A 73 -3.70 -13.99 1.36
N ASN A 74 -3.62 -13.60 0.09
CA ASN A 74 -2.42 -12.95 -0.45
C ASN A 74 -2.47 -11.47 -0.07
N ILE A 75 -1.55 -11.01 0.76
CA ILE A 75 -1.54 -9.63 1.25
C ILE A 75 -0.57 -8.79 0.42
N PHE A 76 -1.10 -7.78 -0.27
CA PHE A 76 -0.34 -6.77 -0.98
C PHE A 76 -0.46 -5.43 -0.25
N SER A 77 0.65 -4.74 0.00
CA SER A 77 0.63 -3.31 0.38
C SER A 77 1.09 -2.48 -0.80
N ILE A 78 0.39 -1.37 -1.05
CA ILE A 78 0.72 -0.40 -2.08
C ILE A 78 1.33 0.82 -1.39
N ASP A 79 2.64 0.99 -1.58
CA ASP A 79 3.39 2.13 -1.07
C ASP A 79 3.45 3.21 -2.14
N TYR A 80 2.67 4.27 -1.93
CA TYR A 80 2.72 5.48 -2.73
C TYR A 80 3.29 6.65 -1.93
N GLY A 81 4.04 6.37 -0.85
CA GLY A 81 4.57 7.38 0.07
C GLY A 81 5.34 8.51 -0.64
N ALA A 82 6.15 8.18 -1.65
CA ALA A 82 6.87 9.17 -2.44
C ALA A 82 5.94 10.24 -3.08
N LEU A 83 4.72 9.85 -3.45
CA LEU A 83 3.68 10.76 -3.96
C LEU A 83 2.85 11.38 -2.83
N ALA A 84 2.69 10.68 -1.72
CA ALA A 84 1.90 11.14 -0.58
C ALA A 84 2.59 12.29 0.18
N PHE A 85 3.93 12.33 0.18
CA PHE A 85 4.73 13.40 0.77
C PHE A 85 5.14 14.50 -0.22
N ASP A 86 4.93 14.29 -1.53
CA ASP A 86 5.14 15.33 -2.53
C ASP A 86 4.19 16.48 -2.18
N GLU A 87 4.75 17.67 -1.93
CA GLU A 87 4.04 18.80 -1.34
C GLU A 87 2.67 18.95 -1.98
N VAL A 88 1.60 18.87 -1.18
CA VAL A 88 0.28 19.33 -1.62
C VAL A 88 0.52 20.76 -2.10
N PRO A 89 0.42 21.08 -3.41
CA PRO A 89 0.64 22.44 -3.86
C PRO A 89 -0.30 23.30 -3.05
N GLN A 90 0.29 24.14 -2.19
CA GLN A 90 -0.33 24.97 -1.16
C GLN A 90 -1.85 24.99 -1.33
N ALA A 91 -2.52 24.06 -0.64
CA ALA A 91 -3.90 23.70 -0.94
C ALA A 91 -4.72 24.98 -1.14
N ALA A 92 -5.06 25.28 -2.39
CA ALA A 92 -6.12 26.22 -2.68
C ALA A 92 -7.33 25.67 -1.93
N ALA A 93 -7.66 26.32 -0.81
CA ALA A 93 -8.72 26.02 0.13
C ALA A 93 -9.45 24.71 -0.17
N ILE A 94 -9.03 23.59 0.44
CA ILE A 94 -9.82 22.36 0.37
C ILE A 94 -11.23 22.74 0.83
N PRO A 95 -12.26 22.62 -0.03
CA PRO A 95 -13.62 22.83 0.41
C PRO A 95 -13.86 21.81 1.51
N THR A 96 -14.06 22.28 2.74
CA THR A 96 -14.47 21.42 3.84
C THR A 96 -15.82 20.84 3.45
N TYR A 97 -15.84 19.60 2.96
CA TYR A 97 -17.09 18.89 2.77
C TYR A 97 -17.72 18.75 4.16
N PRO A 98 -18.96 19.24 4.38
CA PRO A 98 -19.61 19.07 5.66
C PRO A 98 -19.76 17.57 5.91
N ILE A 99 -19.21 17.11 7.04
CA ILE A 99 -19.46 15.76 7.53
C ILE A 99 -20.96 15.69 7.82
N ALA A 100 -21.68 14.89 7.03
CA ALA A 100 -23.08 14.64 7.30
C ALA A 100 -23.20 13.82 8.60
N VAL A 101 -23.42 14.51 9.72
CA VAL A 101 -23.83 13.87 10.97
C VAL A 101 -25.31 13.54 10.83
N ARG A 102 -25.66 12.25 10.80
CA ARG A 102 -27.05 11.83 10.97
C ARG A 102 -27.35 11.76 12.46
N ASN A 103 -28.34 12.54 12.90
CA ASN A 103 -28.99 12.41 14.20
C ASN A 103 -30.02 11.29 14.16
#